data_AF-A0A9X3D2V3-F1
#
_entry.id   AF-A0A9X3D2V3-F1
#
_cell.length_a   1.000
_cell.length_b   1.000
_cell.length_c   1.000
_cell.angle_alpha   90.00
_cell.angle_beta   90.00
_cell.angle_gamma   90.00
#
_symmetry.space_group_name_H-M   'P 1'
#
loop_
_entity.id
_entity.type
_entity.pdbx_description
1 polymer ?
#
loop_
_entity_poly.entity_id
_entity_poly.type
_entity_poly.pdbx_seq_one_letter_code
_entity_poly.pdbx_strand_id
1 'polypeptide(L)'
;MSSHGTNEGSLWGGRFADGPAAAMAALSKSTHFDWALAPFDIEASMAHARVLHRAGLLSDADRSAMLAGLSQLAADVADGTFVPAQSDEDVHGALERGLIERVGPELGGRLRAGRSRNDQVATLFRMWLRAAMRRVALGLLDVVDALADQAESHPDAVMPGKTHLQAAQPVLLAHHLLAHAHPLLRDIDRLADADRRTAVSPYGSGALAGSSLGLDPAAIATDLGFDRAAENSIDATSSRDFAAEGAFVLAMIGVDLSRLSEEIILWSTPEFGYVTLADAWSTGSSIMPQKKNPDVAELTRGKSGRLIGNLTGLLATLKAQPLAYNRDLQEDKEPVFDSVAQLDLLLPAITGLVATLEFHTDRMAELAPAGFTLATDIAEWMVRQGIPFRVAHEVAGASVRAAEERGVGLADLDDATLASISPDLRPEVREVLTVRGSIESRNAQGGTASVQVARQLSDVRADVARRRAEWSRGVETPTI
;
A
#
# COMPACT_ATOMS: atom_id res chain seq x y z
N MET A 1 -31.64 -46.10 -13.71
CA MET A 1 -31.43 -44.65 -13.83
C MET A 1 -30.14 -44.34 -13.10
N SER A 2 -29.02 -44.16 -13.81
CA SER A 2 -27.73 -43.88 -13.17
C SER A 2 -27.78 -42.49 -12.55
N SER A 3 -27.39 -42.36 -11.29
CA SER A 3 -27.26 -41.08 -10.62
C SER A 3 -26.31 -40.19 -11.41
N HIS A 4 -26.81 -39.05 -11.90
CA HIS A 4 -25.95 -37.97 -12.38
C HIS A 4 -25.28 -37.31 -11.19
N GLY A 5 -24.22 -37.92 -10.67
CA GLY A 5 -23.38 -37.31 -9.65
C GLY A 5 -22.31 -36.44 -10.29
N THR A 6 -22.37 -35.13 -10.08
CA THR A 6 -21.13 -34.36 -9.93
C THR A 6 -20.32 -35.05 -8.83
N ASN A 7 -19.01 -35.24 -9.03
CA ASN A 7 -18.14 -35.83 -7.99
C ASN A 7 -18.34 -35.05 -6.68
N GLU A 8 -18.54 -35.73 -5.55
CA GLU A 8 -18.72 -35.06 -4.24
C GLU A 8 -17.55 -34.08 -4.00
N GLY A 9 -17.88 -32.80 -3.76
CA GLY A 9 -16.90 -31.73 -3.54
C GLY A 9 -16.32 -31.08 -4.80
N SER A 10 -16.65 -31.56 -6.01
CA SER A 10 -16.27 -30.92 -7.27
C SER A 10 -17.49 -30.51 -8.09
N LEU A 11 -17.44 -29.27 -8.55
CA LEU A 11 -18.50 -28.71 -9.38
C LEU A 11 -18.32 -29.05 -10.88
N TRP A 12 -17.32 -29.87 -11.22
CA TRP A 12 -17.08 -30.50 -12.51
C TRP A 12 -16.91 -32.01 -12.28
N GLY A 13 -17.32 -32.86 -13.22
CA GLY A 13 -17.27 -34.31 -12.95
C GLY A 13 -18.19 -35.17 -13.80
N GLY A 14 -19.35 -34.63 -14.21
CA GLY A 14 -20.38 -35.43 -14.91
C GLY A 14 -19.97 -36.03 -16.27
N ARG A 15 -18.76 -35.71 -16.78
CA ARG A 15 -18.17 -36.27 -18.00
C ARG A 15 -17.09 -37.32 -17.73
N PHE A 16 -16.51 -37.37 -16.53
CA PHE A 16 -15.40 -38.27 -16.24
C PHE A 16 -15.92 -39.65 -15.82
N ALA A 17 -15.37 -40.70 -16.41
CA ALA A 17 -15.71 -42.09 -16.05
C ALA A 17 -15.11 -42.49 -14.69
N ASP A 18 -13.94 -41.93 -14.37
CA ASP A 18 -13.20 -42.10 -13.12
C ASP A 18 -12.96 -40.74 -12.43
N GLY A 19 -12.69 -40.75 -11.13
CA GLY A 19 -12.33 -39.54 -10.38
C GLY A 19 -10.92 -39.01 -10.70
N PRO A 20 -10.58 -37.78 -10.27
CA PRO A 20 -9.23 -37.23 -10.45
C PRO A 20 -8.19 -38.06 -9.68
N ALA A 21 -6.99 -38.20 -10.24
CA ALA A 21 -5.86 -38.76 -9.51
C ALA A 21 -5.53 -37.89 -8.28
N ALA A 22 -5.07 -38.52 -7.18
CA ALA A 22 -4.78 -37.82 -5.94
C ALA A 22 -3.80 -36.64 -6.10
N ALA A 23 -2.77 -36.78 -6.95
CA ALA A 23 -1.83 -35.71 -7.25
C ALA A 23 -2.50 -34.52 -7.95
N MET A 24 -3.46 -34.77 -8.84
CA MET A 24 -4.21 -33.70 -9.53
C MET A 24 -5.15 -32.98 -8.55
N ALA A 25 -5.85 -33.73 -7.70
CA ALA A 25 -6.73 -33.16 -6.67
C ALA A 25 -5.96 -32.29 -5.66
N ALA A 26 -4.75 -32.71 -5.28
CA ALA A 26 -3.88 -31.93 -4.41
C ALA A 26 -3.40 -30.63 -5.09
N LEU A 27 -3.03 -30.70 -6.37
CA LEU A 27 -2.59 -29.52 -7.15
C LEU A 27 -3.72 -28.51 -7.39
N SER A 28 -4.96 -28.97 -7.59
CA SER A 28 -6.08 -28.09 -7.89
C SER A 28 -6.64 -27.35 -6.68
N LYS A 29 -6.35 -27.83 -5.45
CA LYS A 29 -7.00 -27.38 -4.23
C LYS A 29 -6.55 -25.97 -3.82
N SER A 30 -7.49 -25.05 -3.69
CA SER A 30 -7.25 -23.64 -3.29
C SER A 30 -7.83 -23.26 -1.94
N THR A 31 -8.59 -24.13 -1.27
CA THR A 31 -9.25 -23.86 0.03
C THR A 31 -8.33 -23.39 1.14
N HIS A 32 -7.01 -23.60 1.01
CA HIS A 32 -6.01 -23.16 1.98
C HIS A 32 -5.70 -21.65 1.89
N PHE A 33 -6.06 -20.97 0.80
CA PHE A 33 -5.92 -19.52 0.65
C PHE A 33 -7.20 -18.82 0.20
N ASP A 34 -8.06 -19.45 -0.61
CA ASP A 34 -9.21 -18.79 -1.22
C ASP A 34 -10.44 -18.68 -0.30
N TRP A 35 -10.36 -19.22 0.92
CA TRP A 35 -11.42 -19.04 1.92
C TRP A 35 -11.63 -17.57 2.30
N ALA A 36 -10.62 -16.72 2.09
CA ALA A 36 -10.74 -15.27 2.20
C ALA A 36 -11.78 -14.65 1.24
N LEU A 37 -12.20 -15.38 0.20
CA LEU A 37 -13.24 -14.95 -0.74
C LEU A 37 -14.66 -15.36 -0.29
N ALA A 38 -14.82 -16.15 0.78
CA ALA A 38 -16.11 -16.70 1.15
C ALA A 38 -17.20 -15.64 1.39
N PRO A 39 -16.95 -14.53 2.12
CA PRO A 39 -17.96 -13.48 2.30
C PRO A 39 -18.42 -12.86 0.96
N PHE A 40 -17.47 -12.63 0.05
CA PHE A 40 -17.74 -12.05 -1.27
C PHE A 40 -18.48 -13.03 -2.19
N ASP A 41 -18.20 -14.34 -2.11
CA ASP A 41 -18.94 -15.35 -2.86
C ASP A 41 -20.41 -15.41 -2.42
N ILE A 42 -20.66 -15.39 -1.11
CA ILE A 42 -22.01 -15.42 -0.58
C ILE A 42 -22.79 -14.16 -1.00
N GLU A 43 -22.15 -12.98 -0.91
CA GLU A 43 -22.73 -11.72 -1.40
C GLU A 43 -23.06 -11.79 -2.90
N ALA A 44 -22.13 -12.26 -3.72
CA ALA A 44 -22.31 -12.48 -5.15
C ALA A 44 -23.43 -13.49 -5.45
N SER A 45 -23.53 -14.55 -4.65
CA SER A 45 -24.58 -15.55 -4.71
C SER A 45 -25.96 -14.97 -4.38
N MET A 46 -26.04 -14.08 -3.38
CA MET A 46 -27.29 -13.38 -3.05
C MET A 46 -27.72 -12.44 -4.18
N ALA A 47 -26.78 -11.71 -4.80
CA ALA A 47 -27.08 -10.87 -5.96
C ALA A 47 -27.55 -11.72 -7.14
N HIS A 48 -26.88 -12.84 -7.42
CA HIS A 48 -27.27 -13.75 -8.49
C HIS A 48 -28.67 -14.34 -8.28
N ALA A 49 -29.02 -14.73 -7.04
CA ALA A 49 -30.37 -15.19 -6.71
C ALA A 49 -31.44 -14.12 -7.01
N ARG A 50 -31.17 -12.84 -6.72
CA ARG A 50 -32.08 -11.74 -7.09
C ARG A 50 -32.22 -11.59 -8.60
N VAL A 51 -31.15 -11.81 -9.36
CA VAL A 51 -31.14 -11.69 -10.82
C VAL A 51 -31.91 -12.83 -11.47
N LEU A 52 -31.70 -14.06 -11.00
CA LEU A 52 -32.47 -15.22 -11.47
C LEU A 52 -33.97 -15.03 -11.24
N HIS A 53 -34.35 -14.47 -10.08
CA HIS A 53 -35.74 -14.10 -9.82
C HIS A 53 -36.26 -13.04 -10.80
N ARG A 54 -35.52 -11.95 -11.03
CA ARG A 54 -35.90 -10.92 -12.02
C ARG A 54 -36.04 -11.49 -13.44
N ALA A 55 -35.25 -12.50 -13.78
CA ALA A 55 -35.31 -13.23 -15.05
C ALA A 55 -36.43 -14.30 -15.12
N GLY A 56 -37.23 -14.47 -14.06
CA GLY A 56 -38.30 -15.47 -13.99
C GLY A 56 -37.81 -16.92 -13.80
N LEU A 57 -36.55 -17.09 -13.41
CA LEU A 57 -35.92 -18.40 -13.19
C LEU A 57 -36.01 -18.88 -11.73
N LEU A 58 -36.44 -18.00 -10.82
CA LEU A 58 -36.81 -18.34 -9.44
C LEU A 58 -38.18 -17.74 -9.13
N SER A 59 -39.02 -18.50 -8.42
CA SER A 59 -40.26 -17.97 -7.83
C SER A 59 -39.96 -17.06 -6.63
N ASP A 60 -40.96 -16.30 -6.16
CA ASP A 60 -40.81 -15.49 -4.93
C ASP A 60 -40.44 -16.34 -3.70
N ALA A 61 -41.05 -17.52 -3.60
CA ALA A 61 -40.78 -18.49 -2.55
C ALA A 61 -39.34 -19.02 -2.65
N ASP A 62 -38.91 -19.45 -3.84
CA ASP A 62 -37.55 -19.95 -4.08
C ASP A 62 -36.50 -18.88 -3.80
N ARG A 63 -36.72 -17.63 -4.24
CA ARG A 63 -35.82 -16.50 -3.96
C ARG A 63 -35.70 -16.27 -2.46
N SER A 64 -36.82 -16.26 -1.73
CA SER A 64 -36.83 -15.99 -0.29
C SER A 64 -36.11 -17.09 0.48
N ALA A 65 -36.35 -18.36 0.13
CA ALA A 65 -35.66 -19.50 0.71
C ALA A 65 -34.16 -19.52 0.38
N MET A 66 -33.78 -19.18 -0.85
CA MET A 66 -32.38 -19.06 -1.28
C MET A 66 -31.63 -18.00 -0.48
N LEU A 67 -32.22 -16.80 -0.34
CA LEU A 67 -31.62 -15.71 0.42
C LEU A 67 -31.49 -16.06 1.90
N ALA A 68 -32.51 -16.69 2.50
CA ALA A 68 -32.43 -17.15 3.89
C ALA A 68 -31.32 -18.19 4.09
N GLY A 69 -31.19 -19.16 3.18
CA GLY A 69 -30.13 -20.16 3.21
C GLY A 69 -28.72 -19.57 3.09
N LEU A 70 -28.55 -18.60 2.18
CA LEU A 70 -27.29 -17.86 2.03
C LEU A 70 -26.97 -16.99 3.25
N SER A 71 -27.98 -16.35 3.87
CA SER A 71 -27.79 -15.58 5.10
C SER A 71 -27.37 -16.45 6.27
N GLN A 72 -27.97 -17.63 6.41
CA GLN A 72 -27.55 -18.60 7.42
C GLN A 72 -26.12 -19.09 7.14
N LEU A 73 -25.80 -19.45 5.89
CA LEU A 73 -24.45 -19.84 5.50
C LEU A 73 -23.42 -18.74 5.78
N ALA A 74 -23.77 -17.47 5.56
CA ALA A 74 -22.91 -16.33 5.91
C ALA A 74 -22.59 -16.28 7.40
N ALA A 75 -23.62 -16.45 8.25
CA ALA A 75 -23.44 -16.47 9.70
C ALA A 75 -22.54 -17.64 10.14
N ASP A 76 -22.77 -18.82 9.56
CA ASP A 76 -22.02 -20.03 9.90
C ASP A 76 -20.56 -19.97 9.41
N VAL A 77 -20.28 -19.26 8.32
CA VAL A 77 -18.91 -18.98 7.85
C VAL A 77 -18.23 -17.97 8.78
N ALA A 78 -18.95 -16.93 9.20
CA ALA A 78 -18.40 -15.87 10.05
C ALA A 78 -18.10 -16.35 11.49
N ASP A 79 -18.92 -17.27 12.05
CA ASP A 79 -18.66 -17.83 13.38
C ASP A 79 -17.75 -19.08 13.37
N GLY A 80 -17.34 -19.52 12.17
CA GLY A 80 -16.44 -20.66 11.97
C GLY A 80 -17.10 -22.03 12.13
N THR A 81 -18.43 -22.12 12.26
CA THR A 81 -19.15 -23.40 12.32
C THR A 81 -19.23 -24.10 10.96
N PHE A 82 -19.12 -23.36 9.86
CA PHE A 82 -18.95 -23.90 8.51
C PHE A 82 -17.56 -23.61 7.95
N VAL A 83 -16.85 -24.67 7.56
CA VAL A 83 -15.50 -24.61 6.97
C VAL A 83 -15.40 -25.54 5.75
N PRO A 84 -14.38 -25.38 4.88
CA PRO A 84 -14.13 -26.31 3.81
C PRO A 84 -13.90 -27.73 4.32
N ALA A 85 -14.51 -28.71 3.64
CA ALA A 85 -14.19 -30.11 3.83
C ALA A 85 -12.87 -30.45 3.10
N GLN A 86 -12.24 -31.57 3.49
CA GLN A 86 -11.03 -32.03 2.82
C GLN A 86 -11.27 -32.31 1.32
N SER A 87 -12.48 -32.76 0.96
CA SER A 87 -12.92 -33.04 -0.41
C SER A 87 -13.20 -31.81 -1.25
N ASP A 88 -13.36 -30.63 -0.66
CA ASP A 88 -13.67 -29.42 -1.42
C ASP A 88 -12.42 -28.92 -2.15
N GLU A 89 -12.54 -28.69 -3.45
CA GLU A 89 -11.45 -28.15 -4.28
C GLU A 89 -11.18 -26.68 -3.97
N ASP A 90 -12.24 -25.88 -3.87
CA ASP A 90 -12.19 -24.42 -3.74
C ASP A 90 -13.31 -23.91 -2.83
N VAL A 91 -13.24 -22.62 -2.46
CA VAL A 91 -14.27 -21.93 -1.67
C VAL A 91 -15.67 -22.03 -2.31
N HIS A 92 -15.76 -22.03 -3.64
CA HIS A 92 -17.02 -22.05 -4.37
C HIS A 92 -17.75 -23.38 -4.19
N GLY A 93 -17.03 -24.49 -4.32
CA GLY A 93 -17.54 -25.84 -4.11
C GLY A 93 -17.93 -26.08 -2.66
N ALA A 94 -17.12 -25.60 -1.72
CA ALA A 94 -17.44 -25.65 -0.29
C ALA A 94 -18.75 -24.91 0.02
N LEU A 95 -18.89 -23.66 -0.42
CA LEU A 95 -20.09 -22.87 -0.15
C LEU A 95 -21.33 -23.42 -0.86
N GLU A 96 -21.18 -23.96 -2.07
CA GLU A 96 -22.31 -24.60 -2.73
C GLU A 96 -22.80 -25.84 -1.99
N ARG A 97 -21.88 -26.67 -1.50
CA ARG A 97 -22.20 -27.80 -0.62
C ARG A 97 -22.94 -27.30 0.63
N GLY A 98 -22.42 -26.28 1.30
CA GLY A 98 -23.07 -25.68 2.47
C GLY A 98 -24.47 -25.13 2.18
N LEU A 99 -24.68 -24.53 1.01
CA LEU A 99 -26.00 -24.07 0.58
C LEU A 99 -26.95 -25.24 0.36
N ILE A 100 -26.52 -26.28 -0.36
CA ILE A 100 -27.34 -27.49 -0.62
C ILE A 100 -27.75 -28.18 0.68
N GLU A 101 -26.85 -28.26 1.67
CA GLU A 101 -27.17 -28.80 3.01
C GLU A 101 -28.30 -28.01 3.71
N ARG A 102 -28.42 -26.70 3.44
CA ARG A 102 -29.40 -25.80 4.07
C ARG A 102 -30.73 -25.71 3.32
N VAL A 103 -30.70 -25.66 1.99
CA VAL A 103 -31.90 -25.42 1.16
C VAL A 103 -32.33 -26.61 0.29
N GLY A 104 -31.57 -27.71 0.34
CA GLY A 104 -31.81 -28.91 -0.44
C GLY A 104 -31.21 -28.84 -1.86
N PRO A 105 -30.98 -30.00 -2.50
CA PRO A 105 -30.28 -30.09 -3.78
C PRO A 105 -31.05 -29.48 -4.95
N GLU A 106 -32.39 -29.53 -4.91
CA GLU A 106 -33.21 -28.96 -5.98
C GLU A 106 -33.09 -27.43 -6.02
N LEU A 107 -33.33 -26.77 -4.88
CA LEU A 107 -33.26 -25.31 -4.82
C LEU A 107 -31.82 -24.82 -4.95
N GLY A 108 -30.88 -25.40 -4.19
CA GLY A 108 -29.47 -25.02 -4.25
C GLY A 108 -28.88 -25.18 -5.66
N GLY A 109 -29.24 -26.25 -6.37
CA GLY A 109 -28.80 -26.49 -7.74
C GLY A 109 -29.28 -25.44 -8.76
N ARG A 110 -30.40 -24.75 -8.51
CA ARG A 110 -30.91 -23.68 -9.39
C ARG A 110 -30.00 -22.45 -9.41
N LEU A 111 -29.20 -22.21 -8.36
CA LEU A 111 -28.29 -21.07 -8.29
C LEU A 111 -27.18 -21.14 -9.37
N ARG A 112 -26.88 -22.34 -9.90
CA ARG A 112 -25.89 -22.52 -10.97
C ARG A 112 -26.35 -21.96 -12.33
N ALA A 113 -27.64 -21.71 -12.52
CA ALA A 113 -28.17 -21.25 -13.81
C ALA A 113 -27.51 -19.92 -14.23
N GLY A 114 -26.93 -19.87 -15.42
CA GLY A 114 -26.37 -18.63 -16.01
C GLY A 114 -25.10 -18.09 -15.34
N ARG A 115 -24.50 -18.84 -14.42
CA ARG A 115 -23.24 -18.52 -13.74
C ARG A 115 -22.12 -19.43 -14.24
N SER A 116 -20.92 -18.90 -14.39
CA SER A 116 -19.71 -19.70 -14.60
C SER A 116 -18.73 -19.46 -13.46
N ARG A 117 -17.74 -20.35 -13.31
CA ARG A 117 -16.63 -20.09 -12.39
C ARG A 117 -15.72 -18.98 -12.89
N ASN A 118 -15.60 -18.82 -14.21
CA ASN A 118 -14.66 -17.87 -14.81
C ASN A 118 -15.05 -16.41 -14.51
N ASP A 119 -16.32 -16.05 -14.67
CA ASP A 119 -16.81 -14.70 -14.36
C ASP A 119 -17.04 -14.52 -12.85
N GLN A 120 -17.47 -15.56 -12.15
CA GLN A 120 -17.56 -15.57 -10.68
C GLN A 120 -16.21 -15.25 -10.04
N VAL A 121 -15.16 -16.04 -10.30
CA VAL A 121 -13.86 -15.88 -9.64
C VAL A 121 -13.24 -14.51 -9.93
N ALA A 122 -13.40 -14.00 -11.17
CA ALA A 122 -12.96 -12.68 -11.55
C ALA A 122 -13.73 -11.58 -10.79
N THR A 123 -15.04 -11.75 -10.60
CA THR A 123 -15.87 -10.83 -9.81
C THR A 123 -15.40 -10.80 -8.35
N LEU A 124 -15.25 -11.98 -7.72
CA LEU A 124 -14.91 -12.05 -6.31
C LEU A 124 -13.54 -11.47 -6.02
N PHE A 125 -12.57 -11.75 -6.90
CA PHE A 125 -11.23 -11.22 -6.71
C PHE A 125 -11.21 -9.69 -6.81
N ARG A 126 -11.99 -9.10 -7.72
CA ARG A 126 -12.15 -7.64 -7.78
C ARG A 126 -12.83 -7.09 -6.53
N MET A 127 -13.91 -7.70 -6.05
CA MET A 127 -14.58 -7.28 -4.81
C MET A 127 -13.61 -7.31 -3.62
N TRP A 128 -12.89 -8.42 -3.45
CA TRP A 128 -11.88 -8.59 -2.41
C TRP A 128 -10.76 -7.56 -2.54
N LEU A 129 -10.23 -7.34 -3.75
CA LEU A 129 -9.10 -6.43 -3.97
C LEU A 129 -9.50 -4.99 -3.66
N ARG A 130 -10.71 -4.58 -4.04
CA ARG A 130 -11.26 -3.26 -3.68
C ARG A 130 -11.36 -3.08 -2.17
N ALA A 131 -11.80 -4.10 -1.43
CA ALA A 131 -11.82 -4.07 0.04
C ALA A 131 -10.40 -4.02 0.63
N ALA A 132 -9.46 -4.78 0.07
CA ALA A 132 -8.07 -4.79 0.49
C ALA A 132 -7.37 -3.44 0.26
N MET A 133 -7.55 -2.84 -0.93
CA MET A 133 -7.01 -1.51 -1.26
C MET A 133 -7.49 -0.45 -0.27
N ARG A 134 -8.76 -0.52 0.18
CA ARG A 134 -9.30 0.38 1.22
C ARG A 134 -8.57 0.21 2.55
N ARG A 135 -8.38 -1.04 3.04
CA ARG A 135 -7.65 -1.30 4.30
C ARG A 135 -6.21 -0.79 4.22
N VAL A 136 -5.51 -1.08 3.12
CA VAL A 136 -4.15 -0.60 2.88
C VAL A 136 -4.09 0.93 2.83
N ALA A 137 -5.03 1.59 2.14
CA ALA A 137 -5.10 3.05 2.09
C ALA A 137 -5.29 3.67 3.49
N LEU A 138 -6.15 3.09 4.33
CA LEU A 138 -6.34 3.56 5.70
C LEU A 138 -5.09 3.36 6.56
N GLY A 139 -4.42 2.22 6.45
CA GLY A 139 -3.15 2.00 7.16
C GLY A 139 -2.02 2.93 6.68
N LEU A 140 -1.99 3.31 5.40
CA LEU A 140 -1.07 4.33 4.89
C LEU A 140 -1.35 5.71 5.49
N LEU A 141 -2.63 6.08 5.61
CA LEU A 141 -3.02 7.34 6.24
C LEU A 141 -2.59 7.37 7.71
N ASP A 142 -2.61 6.24 8.42
CA ASP A 142 -2.11 6.14 9.80
C ASP A 142 -0.59 6.40 9.88
N VAL A 143 0.21 5.86 8.94
CA VAL A 143 1.65 6.16 8.86
C VAL A 143 1.89 7.64 8.54
N VAL A 144 1.11 8.22 7.62
CA VAL A 144 1.22 9.65 7.28
C VAL A 144 0.87 10.53 8.49
N ASP A 145 -0.17 10.17 9.25
CA ASP A 145 -0.52 10.88 10.49
C ASP A 145 0.61 10.80 11.51
N ALA A 146 1.23 9.63 11.73
CA ALA A 146 2.36 9.51 12.65
C ALA A 146 3.57 10.37 12.24
N LEU A 147 3.88 10.45 10.93
CA LEU A 147 4.92 11.34 10.40
C LEU A 147 4.57 12.82 10.62
N ALA A 148 3.30 13.19 10.37
CA ALA A 148 2.82 14.55 10.56
C ALA A 148 2.80 14.96 12.05
N ASP A 149 2.41 14.06 12.96
CA ASP A 149 2.44 14.26 14.41
C ASP A 149 3.87 14.53 14.90
N GLN A 150 4.85 13.74 14.42
CA GLN A 150 6.26 13.93 14.75
C GLN A 150 6.81 15.24 14.18
N ALA A 151 6.42 15.60 12.95
CA ALA A 151 6.79 16.88 12.34
C ALA A 151 6.20 18.09 13.10
N GLU A 152 4.96 17.98 13.55
CA GLU A 152 4.27 19.01 14.35
C GLU A 152 4.88 19.16 15.73
N SER A 153 5.32 18.05 16.34
CA SER A 153 5.95 18.05 17.67
C SER A 153 7.39 18.59 17.65
N HIS A 154 8.04 18.60 16.48
CA HIS A 154 9.44 19.04 16.31
C HIS A 154 9.58 20.09 15.19
N PRO A 155 8.84 21.20 15.21
CA PRO A 155 8.74 22.12 14.08
C PRO A 155 10.03 22.91 13.84
N ASP A 156 10.84 23.10 14.88
CA ASP A 156 12.07 23.89 14.85
C ASP A 156 13.34 23.03 14.93
N ALA A 157 13.21 21.72 15.10
CA ALA A 157 14.36 20.82 15.17
C ALA A 157 15.10 20.83 13.83
N VAL A 158 16.41 21.07 13.88
CA VAL A 158 17.27 21.12 12.70
C VAL A 158 18.10 19.85 12.60
N MET A 159 18.38 19.43 11.37
CA MET A 159 19.25 18.27 11.10
C MET A 159 20.08 18.52 9.83
N PRO A 160 21.22 17.83 9.66
CA PRO A 160 21.93 17.86 8.39
C PRO A 160 21.11 17.14 7.32
N GLY A 161 20.69 17.85 6.27
CA GLY A 161 20.16 17.25 5.06
C GLY A 161 21.23 16.39 4.38
N LYS A 162 20.82 15.28 3.76
CA LYS A 162 21.75 14.29 3.21
C LYS A 162 21.59 14.11 1.71
N THR A 163 22.73 14.05 1.03
CA THR A 163 22.84 13.55 -0.34
C THR A 163 24.06 12.64 -0.40
N HIS A 164 23.95 11.44 -0.98
CA HIS A 164 25.01 10.41 -0.91
C HIS A 164 25.42 10.06 0.54
N LEU A 165 24.50 10.20 1.49
CA LEU A 165 24.72 10.08 2.94
C LEU A 165 25.74 11.09 3.52
N GLN A 166 26.21 12.04 2.72
CA GLN A 166 27.03 13.18 3.16
C GLN A 166 26.14 14.35 3.60
N ALA A 167 26.60 15.11 4.58
CA ALA A 167 25.90 16.34 4.98
C ALA A 167 25.95 17.36 3.84
N ALA A 168 24.78 17.86 3.45
CA ALA A 168 24.59 18.84 2.39
C ALA A 168 24.17 20.19 3.01
N GLN A 169 22.89 20.57 2.95
CA GLN A 169 22.38 21.78 3.59
C GLN A 169 21.62 21.42 4.86
N PRO A 170 21.63 22.27 5.91
CA PRO A 170 20.72 22.10 7.03
C PRO A 170 19.26 22.15 6.60
N VAL A 171 18.43 21.28 7.20
CA VAL A 171 16.98 21.23 6.99
C VAL A 171 16.27 21.10 8.33
N LEU A 172 14.97 21.38 8.35
CA LEU A 172 14.11 21.02 9.47
C LEU A 172 13.86 19.51 9.48
N LEU A 173 13.88 18.89 10.67
CA LEU A 173 13.47 17.50 10.87
C LEU A 173 12.05 17.30 10.34
N ALA A 174 11.13 18.22 10.67
CA ALA A 174 9.77 18.22 10.17
C ALA A 174 9.70 18.15 8.63
N HIS A 175 10.60 18.86 7.93
CA HIS A 175 10.69 18.81 6.47
C HIS A 175 11.12 17.42 5.98
N HIS A 176 12.09 16.80 6.65
CA HIS A 176 12.57 15.46 6.33
C HIS A 176 11.47 14.40 6.56
N LEU A 177 10.77 14.46 7.70
CA LEU A 177 9.68 13.53 8.01
C LEU A 177 8.53 13.65 7.00
N LEU A 178 8.12 14.88 6.66
CA LEU A 178 7.08 15.10 5.65
C LEU A 178 7.52 14.66 4.25
N ALA A 179 8.82 14.64 3.95
CA ALA A 179 9.32 14.08 2.68
C ALA A 179 8.96 12.59 2.52
N HIS A 180 8.77 11.84 3.61
CA HIS A 180 8.27 10.46 3.59
C HIS A 180 6.73 10.36 3.53
N ALA A 181 5.99 11.40 3.91
CA ALA A 181 4.53 11.43 3.75
C ALA A 181 4.11 11.54 2.27
N HIS A 182 4.80 12.36 1.48
CA HIS A 182 4.41 12.62 0.08
C HIS A 182 4.39 11.39 -0.84
N PRO A 183 5.37 10.46 -0.79
CA PRO A 183 5.28 9.20 -1.52
C PRO A 183 4.05 8.36 -1.14
N LEU A 184 3.73 8.25 0.15
CA LEU A 184 2.58 7.49 0.62
C LEU A 184 1.25 8.12 0.18
N LEU A 185 1.15 9.46 0.15
CA LEU A 185 -0.01 10.15 -0.41
C LEU A 185 -0.18 9.88 -1.91
N ARG A 186 0.93 9.80 -2.66
CA ARG A 186 0.88 9.39 -4.08
C ARG A 186 0.52 7.91 -4.23
N ASP A 187 0.89 7.04 -3.30
CA ASP A 187 0.43 5.66 -3.31
C ASP A 187 -1.08 5.56 -3.09
N ILE A 188 -1.65 6.40 -2.23
CA ILE A 188 -3.10 6.49 -2.06
C ILE A 188 -3.77 7.00 -3.34
N ASP A 189 -3.17 7.95 -4.07
CA ASP A 189 -3.64 8.34 -5.41
C ASP A 189 -3.65 7.16 -6.38
N ARG A 190 -2.57 6.36 -6.39
CA ARG A 190 -2.49 5.16 -7.23
C ARG A 190 -3.53 4.11 -6.86
N LEU A 191 -3.80 3.92 -5.56
CA LEU A 191 -4.87 3.03 -5.09
C LEU A 191 -6.24 3.51 -5.57
N ALA A 192 -6.51 4.82 -5.52
CA ALA A 192 -7.77 5.38 -6.01
C ALA A 192 -7.92 5.17 -7.52
N ASP A 193 -6.85 5.38 -8.27
CA ASP A 193 -6.83 5.15 -9.71
C ASP A 193 -7.04 3.68 -10.07
N ALA A 194 -6.40 2.76 -9.35
CA ALA A 194 -6.56 1.32 -9.52
C ALA A 194 -7.98 0.83 -9.13
N ASP A 195 -8.60 1.38 -8.07
CA ASP A 195 -9.98 1.04 -7.66
C ASP A 195 -10.97 1.35 -8.80
N ARG A 196 -10.81 2.49 -9.49
CA ARG A 196 -11.67 2.87 -10.64
C ARG A 196 -11.65 1.85 -11.78
N ARG A 197 -10.51 1.21 -12.04
CA ARG A 197 -10.38 0.15 -13.06
C ARG A 197 -10.81 -1.22 -12.52
N THR A 198 -10.63 -1.44 -11.23
CA THR A 198 -11.06 -2.66 -10.55
C THR A 198 -12.59 -2.72 -10.41
N ALA A 199 -13.26 -1.56 -10.32
CA ALA A 199 -14.71 -1.37 -10.20
C ALA A 199 -15.53 -1.66 -11.48
N VAL A 200 -15.03 -2.53 -12.37
CA VAL A 200 -15.77 -3.07 -13.51
C VAL A 200 -16.15 -4.53 -13.21
N SER A 201 -17.46 -4.81 -13.17
CA SER A 201 -17.99 -6.15 -12.88
C SER A 201 -17.86 -7.06 -14.10
N PRO A 202 -17.24 -8.24 -13.97
CA PRO A 202 -17.23 -9.25 -15.02
C PRO A 202 -18.47 -10.15 -15.01
N TYR A 203 -19.33 -10.04 -14.00
CA TYR A 203 -20.46 -10.96 -13.78
C TYR A 203 -21.46 -10.92 -14.95
N GLY A 204 -21.89 -12.10 -15.41
CA GLY A 204 -22.76 -12.24 -16.59
C GLY A 204 -21.99 -12.52 -17.88
N SER A 205 -20.66 -12.52 -17.83
CA SER A 205 -19.79 -12.95 -18.94
C SER A 205 -19.79 -14.47 -19.16
N GLY A 206 -20.31 -15.24 -18.20
CA GLY A 206 -20.35 -16.69 -18.25
C GLY A 206 -18.96 -17.29 -18.39
N ALA A 207 -18.82 -18.36 -19.16
CA ALA A 207 -17.52 -19.00 -19.36
C ALA A 207 -16.56 -18.14 -20.20
N LEU A 208 -17.07 -17.46 -21.21
CA LEU A 208 -16.31 -16.54 -22.09
C LEU A 208 -17.19 -15.75 -23.08
N ALA A 209 -18.41 -16.20 -23.37
CA ALA A 209 -19.24 -15.69 -24.48
C ALA A 209 -20.50 -14.90 -24.05
N GLY A 210 -20.62 -14.59 -22.76
CA GLY A 210 -21.82 -13.99 -22.18
C GLY A 210 -22.88 -15.03 -21.78
N SER A 211 -23.73 -14.65 -20.83
CA SER A 211 -24.88 -15.46 -20.42
C SER A 211 -25.97 -15.45 -21.49
N SER A 212 -26.55 -16.61 -21.77
CA SER A 212 -27.68 -16.78 -22.70
C SER A 212 -29.05 -16.66 -22.01
N LEU A 213 -29.08 -16.43 -20.69
CA LEU A 213 -30.32 -16.42 -19.90
C LEU A 213 -31.00 -15.05 -19.79
N GLY A 214 -30.55 -14.06 -20.58
CA GLY A 214 -31.13 -12.70 -20.57
C GLY A 214 -30.97 -11.98 -19.23
N LEU A 215 -29.93 -12.33 -18.45
CA LEU A 215 -29.56 -11.62 -17.22
C LEU A 215 -29.13 -10.19 -17.57
N ASP A 216 -29.30 -9.25 -16.64
CA ASP A 216 -28.86 -7.86 -16.77
C ASP A 216 -27.53 -7.64 -16.01
N PRO A 217 -26.36 -7.61 -16.69
CA PRO A 217 -25.07 -7.42 -16.04
C PRO A 217 -24.94 -6.07 -15.34
N ALA A 218 -25.62 -5.03 -15.82
CA ALA A 218 -25.54 -3.70 -15.20
C ALA A 218 -26.25 -3.70 -13.85
N ALA A 219 -27.41 -4.36 -13.75
CA ALA A 219 -28.09 -4.54 -12.48
C ALA A 219 -27.26 -5.37 -11.48
N ILE A 220 -26.54 -6.41 -11.94
CA ILE A 220 -25.63 -7.19 -11.08
C ILE A 220 -24.47 -6.32 -10.59
N ALA A 221 -23.86 -5.54 -11.50
CA ALA A 221 -22.77 -4.65 -11.16
C ALA A 221 -23.18 -3.67 -10.05
N THR A 222 -24.34 -3.03 -10.18
CA THR A 222 -24.89 -2.14 -9.15
C THR A 222 -25.19 -2.87 -7.84
N ASP A 223 -25.83 -4.05 -7.90
CA ASP A 223 -26.14 -4.85 -6.70
C ASP A 223 -24.88 -5.28 -5.92
N LEU A 224 -23.71 -5.35 -6.58
CA LEU A 224 -22.40 -5.71 -6.00
C LEU A 224 -21.45 -4.51 -5.82
N GLY A 225 -21.96 -3.28 -5.96
CA GLY A 225 -21.18 -2.07 -5.72
C GLY A 225 -20.09 -1.75 -6.76
N PHE A 226 -20.16 -2.33 -7.95
CA PHE A 226 -19.33 -1.95 -9.09
C PHE A 226 -19.90 -0.72 -9.83
N ASP A 227 -19.04 0.02 -10.51
CA ASP A 227 -19.44 1.24 -11.24
C ASP A 227 -20.13 0.91 -12.57
N ARG A 228 -19.74 -0.19 -13.20
CA ARG A 228 -20.29 -0.67 -14.48
C ARG A 228 -20.02 -2.16 -14.71
N ALA A 229 -20.74 -2.75 -15.66
CA ALA A 229 -20.43 -4.07 -16.19
C ALA A 229 -19.33 -4.02 -17.27
N ALA A 230 -18.63 -5.13 -17.48
CA ALA A 230 -17.63 -5.25 -18.53
C ALA A 230 -18.25 -5.24 -19.95
N GLU A 231 -17.51 -4.73 -20.91
CA GLU A 231 -17.98 -4.58 -22.30
C GLU A 231 -17.71 -5.82 -23.17
N ASN A 232 -16.78 -6.69 -22.76
CA ASN A 232 -16.37 -7.87 -23.50
C ASN A 232 -16.19 -9.07 -22.56
N SER A 233 -16.94 -10.15 -22.80
CA SER A 233 -16.96 -11.32 -21.92
C SER A 233 -15.67 -12.16 -21.97
N ILE A 234 -14.96 -12.15 -23.09
CA ILE A 234 -13.66 -12.84 -23.22
C ILE A 234 -12.66 -12.12 -22.34
N ASP A 235 -12.53 -10.80 -22.52
CA ASP A 235 -11.64 -9.96 -21.72
C ASP A 235 -11.95 -10.03 -20.22
N ALA A 236 -13.23 -9.90 -19.86
CA ALA A 236 -13.71 -9.93 -18.48
C ALA A 236 -13.33 -11.22 -17.73
N THR A 237 -13.23 -12.34 -18.44
CA THR A 237 -12.93 -13.66 -17.86
C THR A 237 -11.44 -14.00 -17.93
N SER A 238 -10.70 -13.49 -18.92
CA SER A 238 -9.28 -13.78 -19.12
C SER A 238 -8.32 -12.77 -18.50
N SER A 239 -8.68 -11.48 -18.46
CA SER A 239 -7.74 -10.44 -18.06
C SER A 239 -7.53 -10.39 -16.55
N ARG A 240 -6.29 -10.09 -16.14
CA ARG A 240 -5.85 -9.91 -14.75
C ARG A 240 -4.94 -8.67 -14.59
N ASP A 241 -5.05 -7.72 -15.50
CA ASP A 241 -4.34 -6.44 -15.44
C ASP A 241 -4.65 -5.68 -14.13
N PHE A 242 -5.89 -5.76 -13.63
CA PHE A 242 -6.25 -5.19 -12.32
C PHE A 242 -5.47 -5.80 -11.15
N ALA A 243 -5.16 -7.10 -11.20
CA ALA A 243 -4.38 -7.78 -10.18
C ALA A 243 -2.89 -7.42 -10.27
N ALA A 244 -2.36 -7.33 -11.50
CA ALA A 244 -0.98 -6.89 -11.74
C ALA A 244 -0.77 -5.42 -11.32
N GLU A 245 -1.72 -4.54 -11.65
CA GLU A 245 -1.72 -3.15 -11.21
C GLU A 245 -1.82 -3.05 -9.68
N GLY A 246 -2.74 -3.81 -9.06
CA GLY A 246 -2.83 -3.90 -7.60
C GLY A 246 -1.50 -4.34 -6.98
N ALA A 247 -0.88 -5.41 -7.48
CA ALA A 247 0.42 -5.88 -7.03
C ALA A 247 1.53 -4.82 -7.19
N PHE A 248 1.49 -4.04 -8.28
CA PHE A 248 2.45 -2.95 -8.50
C PHE A 248 2.31 -1.86 -7.44
N VAL A 249 1.08 -1.41 -7.17
CA VAL A 249 0.86 -0.37 -6.16
C VAL A 249 1.30 -0.84 -4.77
N LEU A 250 0.98 -2.10 -4.41
CA LEU A 250 1.42 -2.71 -3.14
C LEU A 250 2.95 -2.82 -3.06
N ALA A 251 3.63 -3.16 -4.15
CA ALA A 251 5.09 -3.20 -4.20
C ALA A 251 5.72 -1.81 -4.08
N MET A 252 5.14 -0.79 -4.73
CA MET A 252 5.60 0.60 -4.60
C MET A 252 5.47 1.13 -3.18
N ILE A 253 4.37 0.82 -2.49
CA ILE A 253 4.21 1.10 -1.05
C ILE A 253 5.36 0.46 -0.26
N GLY A 254 5.66 -0.81 -0.52
CA GLY A 254 6.79 -1.50 0.12
C GLY A 254 8.13 -0.81 -0.11
N VAL A 255 8.37 -0.27 -1.31
CA VAL A 255 9.58 0.49 -1.64
C VAL A 255 9.62 1.83 -0.89
N ASP A 256 8.53 2.58 -0.85
CA ASP A 256 8.53 3.88 -0.17
C ASP A 256 8.65 3.73 1.37
N LEU A 257 8.07 2.67 1.95
CA LEU A 257 8.29 2.30 3.35
C LEU A 257 9.72 1.82 3.61
N SER A 258 10.37 1.15 2.66
CA SER A 258 11.76 0.69 2.85
C SER A 258 12.75 1.84 2.90
N ARG A 259 12.47 2.96 2.22
CA ARG A 259 13.27 4.19 2.30
C ARG A 259 13.19 4.85 3.67
N LEU A 260 11.98 4.96 4.23
CA LEU A 260 11.80 5.42 5.62
C LEU A 260 12.50 4.48 6.60
N SER A 261 12.40 3.16 6.36
CA SER A 261 13.05 2.15 7.19
C SER A 261 14.57 2.28 7.19
N GLU A 262 15.18 2.53 6.02
CA GLU A 262 16.63 2.75 5.88
C GLU A 262 17.12 3.91 6.75
N GLU A 263 16.41 5.04 6.69
CA GLU A 263 16.73 6.23 7.48
C GLU A 263 16.63 5.92 8.98
N ILE A 264 15.55 5.29 9.45
CA ILE A 264 15.41 4.93 10.87
C ILE A 264 16.53 3.99 11.33
N ILE A 265 16.90 3.01 10.51
CA ILE A 265 18.01 2.09 10.81
C ILE A 265 19.31 2.88 10.98
N LEU A 266 19.63 3.78 10.05
CA LEU A 266 20.82 4.62 10.12
C LEU A 266 20.78 5.57 11.33
N TRP A 267 19.66 6.24 11.56
CA TRP A 267 19.46 7.19 12.65
C TRP A 267 19.60 6.54 14.03
N SER A 268 19.26 5.25 14.13
CA SER A 268 19.33 4.48 15.38
C SER A 268 20.73 3.94 15.70
N THR A 269 21.71 4.05 14.80
CA THR A 269 23.08 3.60 15.10
C THR A 269 23.78 4.58 16.05
N PRO A 270 24.76 4.12 16.85
CA PRO A 270 25.53 5.00 17.72
C PRO A 270 26.28 6.13 16.99
N GLU A 271 26.67 5.92 15.73
CA GLU A 271 27.40 6.89 14.93
C GLU A 271 26.54 8.10 14.56
N PHE A 272 25.27 7.86 14.21
CA PHE A 272 24.29 8.93 14.00
C PHE A 272 23.75 9.41 15.35
N GLY A 273 23.11 8.52 16.08
CA GLY A 273 22.49 8.80 17.37
C GLY A 273 21.36 9.82 17.27
N TYR A 274 20.62 9.83 16.16
CA TYR A 274 19.56 10.82 15.93
C TYR A 274 18.26 10.44 16.63
N VAL A 275 18.04 9.14 16.83
CA VAL A 275 16.83 8.63 17.48
C VAL A 275 17.13 7.57 18.52
N THR A 276 16.27 7.50 19.54
CA THR A 276 16.10 6.33 20.38
C THR A 276 14.79 5.63 20.03
N LEU A 277 14.85 4.31 19.87
CA LEU A 277 13.68 3.47 19.61
C LEU A 277 12.93 3.17 20.91
N ALA A 278 11.60 3.14 20.87
CA ALA A 278 10.80 2.68 22.00
C ALA A 278 10.92 1.16 22.20
N ASP A 279 10.87 0.70 23.45
CA ASP A 279 11.04 -0.72 23.81
C ASP A 279 9.94 -1.61 23.18
N ALA A 280 8.71 -1.10 23.07
CA ALA A 280 7.60 -1.83 22.47
C ALA A 280 7.77 -2.11 20.97
N TRP A 281 8.64 -1.36 20.29
CA TRP A 281 8.84 -1.40 18.84
C TRP A 281 10.29 -1.72 18.44
N SER A 282 11.10 -2.21 19.38
CA SER A 282 12.48 -2.64 19.15
C SER A 282 12.79 -3.90 19.95
N THR A 283 13.82 -4.65 19.54
CA THR A 283 14.34 -5.75 20.36
C THR A 283 15.64 -5.36 21.04
N GLY A 284 15.91 -5.98 22.19
CA GLY A 284 17.12 -5.74 22.98
C GLY A 284 18.13 -6.88 22.89
N SER A 285 19.36 -6.63 23.37
CA SER A 285 20.32 -7.69 23.67
C SER A 285 20.19 -8.13 25.13
N SER A 286 20.23 -9.44 25.39
CA SER A 286 20.28 -9.98 26.74
C SER A 286 21.58 -9.67 27.51
N ILE A 287 22.62 -9.17 26.82
CA ILE A 287 23.94 -8.85 27.40
C ILE A 287 24.21 -7.34 27.38
N MET A 288 23.75 -6.62 26.36
CA MET A 288 24.03 -5.19 26.16
C MET A 288 22.75 -4.36 26.36
N PRO A 289 22.53 -3.77 27.56
CA PRO A 289 21.26 -3.13 27.91
C PRO A 289 20.94 -1.88 27.08
N GLN A 290 21.95 -1.23 26.48
CA GLN A 290 21.78 -0.06 25.62
C GLN A 290 21.43 -0.40 24.16
N LYS A 291 21.60 -1.66 23.73
CA LYS A 291 21.44 -2.05 22.33
C LYS A 291 19.96 -2.28 22.02
N LYS A 292 19.36 -1.36 21.27
CA LYS A 292 18.03 -1.50 20.67
C LYS A 292 18.14 -1.73 19.17
N ASN A 293 17.47 -2.76 18.66
CA ASN A 293 17.51 -3.15 17.26
C ASN A 293 16.25 -2.63 16.54
N PRO A 294 16.38 -2.06 15.34
CA PRO A 294 15.27 -1.55 14.54
C PRO A 294 14.53 -2.67 13.76
N ASP A 295 14.13 -3.76 14.43
CA ASP A 295 13.56 -4.96 13.78
C ASP A 295 12.38 -4.65 12.85
N VAL A 296 11.49 -3.74 13.25
CA VAL A 296 10.33 -3.34 12.43
C VAL A 296 10.78 -2.73 11.11
N ALA A 297 11.78 -1.85 11.14
CA ALA A 297 12.34 -1.23 9.94
C ALA A 297 13.09 -2.26 9.08
N GLU A 298 13.88 -3.15 9.69
CA GLU A 298 14.59 -4.21 8.97
C GLU A 298 13.65 -5.19 8.27
N LEU A 299 12.59 -5.62 8.96
CA LEU A 299 11.54 -6.48 8.40
C LEU A 299 10.78 -5.78 7.28
N THR A 300 10.48 -4.49 7.42
CA THR A 300 9.83 -3.69 6.38
C THR A 300 10.71 -3.61 5.14
N ARG A 301 12.01 -3.31 5.30
CA ARG A 301 12.98 -3.28 4.20
C ARG A 301 13.10 -4.65 3.53
N GLY A 302 13.19 -5.74 4.28
CA GLY A 302 13.25 -7.10 3.73
C GLY A 302 11.98 -7.51 2.99
N LYS A 303 10.79 -7.21 3.55
CA LYS A 303 9.50 -7.54 2.94
C LYS A 303 9.20 -6.73 1.68
N SER A 304 9.79 -5.53 1.50
CA SER A 304 9.70 -4.80 0.23
C SER A 304 10.19 -5.64 -0.97
N GLY A 305 11.27 -6.42 -0.79
CA GLY A 305 11.76 -7.35 -1.81
C GLY A 305 10.80 -8.49 -2.12
N ARG A 306 10.07 -8.99 -1.11
CA ARG A 306 9.01 -10.00 -1.29
C ARG A 306 7.87 -9.46 -2.16
N LEU A 307 7.42 -8.22 -1.92
CA LEU A 307 6.36 -7.60 -2.72
C LEU A 307 6.78 -7.38 -4.18
N ILE A 308 8.04 -6.98 -4.42
CA ILE A 308 8.62 -6.89 -5.77
C ILE A 308 8.62 -8.26 -6.45
N GLY A 309 8.98 -9.32 -5.72
CA GLY A 309 8.96 -10.70 -6.20
C GLY A 309 7.55 -11.15 -6.61
N ASN A 310 6.54 -10.88 -5.77
CA ASN A 310 5.14 -11.19 -6.04
C ASN A 310 4.64 -10.52 -7.34
N LEU A 311 4.93 -9.23 -7.52
CA LEU A 311 4.62 -8.51 -8.76
C LEU A 311 5.30 -9.16 -9.97
N THR A 312 6.61 -9.42 -9.86
CA THR A 312 7.40 -9.96 -10.97
C THR A 312 6.91 -11.35 -11.38
N GLY A 313 6.61 -12.21 -10.40
CA GLY A 313 6.04 -13.53 -10.62
C GLY A 313 4.69 -13.45 -11.31
N LEU A 314 3.79 -12.58 -10.83
CA LEU A 314 2.47 -12.39 -11.44
C LEU A 314 2.58 -11.91 -12.90
N LEU A 315 3.41 -10.91 -13.18
CA LEU A 315 3.64 -10.44 -14.56
C LEU A 315 4.17 -11.56 -15.46
N ALA A 316 5.05 -12.42 -14.95
CA ALA A 316 5.58 -13.56 -15.68
C ALA A 316 4.50 -14.63 -15.96
N THR A 317 3.61 -14.91 -14.99
CA THR A 317 2.46 -15.81 -15.16
C THR A 317 1.50 -15.32 -16.23
N LEU A 318 1.24 -14.01 -16.29
CA LEU A 318 0.29 -13.42 -17.25
C LEU A 318 0.85 -13.32 -18.67
N LYS A 319 2.18 -13.37 -18.84
CA LYS A 319 2.85 -13.18 -20.12
C LYS A 319 2.43 -14.25 -21.14
N ALA A 320 1.94 -13.79 -22.29
CA ALA A 320 1.67 -14.60 -23.49
C ALA A 320 0.63 -15.72 -23.29
N GLN A 321 -0.30 -15.57 -22.34
CA GLN A 321 -1.45 -16.47 -22.25
C GLN A 321 -2.37 -16.30 -23.48
N PRO A 322 -2.80 -17.39 -24.14
CA PRO A 322 -3.82 -17.31 -25.16
C PRO A 322 -5.18 -16.99 -24.53
N LEU A 323 -6.07 -16.30 -25.25
CA LEU A 323 -7.44 -16.10 -24.78
C LEU A 323 -8.24 -17.42 -24.82
N ALA A 324 -9.22 -17.65 -23.94
CA ALA A 324 -9.70 -16.77 -22.86
C ALA A 324 -9.15 -17.19 -21.49
N TYR A 325 -9.96 -17.79 -20.61
CA TYR A 325 -9.53 -18.30 -19.31
C TYR A 325 -8.63 -19.54 -19.47
N ASN A 326 -7.46 -19.52 -18.83
CA ASN A 326 -6.58 -20.68 -18.65
C ASN A 326 -6.39 -20.96 -17.16
N ARG A 327 -6.05 -22.19 -16.80
CA ARG A 327 -5.89 -22.59 -15.38
C ARG A 327 -4.74 -21.86 -14.69
N ASP A 328 -3.77 -21.38 -15.45
CA ASP A 328 -2.69 -20.49 -15.03
C ASP A 328 -3.23 -19.25 -14.27
N LEU A 329 -4.44 -18.78 -14.59
CA LEU A 329 -5.10 -17.66 -13.90
C LEU A 329 -5.59 -18.01 -12.48
N GLN A 330 -5.34 -19.22 -11.98
CA GLN A 330 -5.51 -19.56 -10.56
C GLN A 330 -4.40 -18.95 -9.70
N GLU A 331 -3.21 -18.74 -10.27
CA GLU A 331 -2.01 -18.16 -9.62
C GLU A 331 -2.08 -16.64 -9.43
N ASP A 332 -3.22 -16.01 -9.76
CA ASP A 332 -3.41 -14.55 -9.65
C ASP A 332 -3.62 -14.09 -8.19
N LYS A 333 -4.14 -14.96 -7.31
CA LYS A 333 -4.58 -14.62 -5.95
C LYS A 333 -3.45 -14.60 -4.95
N GLU A 334 -2.71 -15.70 -4.82
CA GLU A 334 -1.67 -15.87 -3.80
C GLU A 334 -0.64 -14.72 -3.75
N PRO A 335 -0.04 -14.25 -4.86
CA PRO A 335 0.91 -13.14 -4.81
C PRO A 335 0.27 -11.82 -4.34
N VAL A 336 -1.01 -11.58 -4.66
CA VAL A 336 -1.72 -10.37 -4.24
C VAL A 336 -2.18 -10.49 -2.78
N PHE A 337 -2.72 -11.65 -2.39
CA PHE A 337 -3.11 -11.97 -1.01
C PHE A 337 -1.94 -11.84 -0.06
N ASP A 338 -0.79 -12.42 -0.44
CA ASP A 338 0.42 -12.29 0.34
C ASP A 338 0.85 -10.84 0.46
N SER A 339 0.83 -10.08 -0.64
CA SER A 339 1.24 -8.67 -0.62
C SER A 339 0.38 -7.81 0.31
N VAL A 340 -0.94 -8.00 0.27
CA VAL A 340 -1.88 -7.35 1.19
C VAL A 340 -1.63 -7.81 2.63
N ALA A 341 -1.49 -9.11 2.88
CA ALA A 341 -1.25 -9.64 4.23
C ALA A 341 0.04 -9.11 4.85
N GLN A 342 1.11 -8.95 4.05
CA GLN A 342 2.33 -8.30 4.53
C GLN A 342 2.09 -6.84 4.91
N LEU A 343 1.36 -6.07 4.09
CA LEU A 343 1.08 -4.66 4.40
C LEU A 343 0.14 -4.49 5.59
N ASP A 344 -0.86 -5.37 5.75
CA ASP A 344 -1.75 -5.38 6.92
C ASP A 344 -0.95 -5.60 8.23
N LEU A 345 0.20 -6.27 8.18
CA LEU A 345 1.14 -6.40 9.31
C LEU A 345 2.10 -5.21 9.44
N LEU A 346 2.63 -4.73 8.31
CA LEU A 346 3.70 -3.72 8.29
C LEU A 346 3.21 -2.31 8.62
N LEU A 347 2.05 -1.92 8.09
CA LEU A 347 1.51 -0.56 8.27
C LEU A 347 1.28 -0.20 9.74
N PRO A 348 0.59 -1.00 10.58
CA PRO A 348 0.45 -0.68 11.99
C PRO A 348 1.79 -0.74 12.74
N ALA A 349 2.71 -1.64 12.35
CA ALA A 349 4.02 -1.74 12.98
C ALA A 349 4.90 -0.50 12.72
N ILE A 350 4.96 -0.03 11.46
CA ILE A 350 5.67 1.19 11.09
C ILE A 350 5.01 2.43 11.70
N THR A 351 3.67 2.48 11.75
CA THR A 351 2.94 3.55 12.42
C THR A 351 3.38 3.67 13.88
N GLY A 352 3.37 2.55 14.62
CA GLY A 352 3.79 2.50 16.02
C GLY A 352 5.26 2.85 16.22
N LEU A 353 6.15 2.35 15.35
CA LEU A 353 7.57 2.70 15.33
C LEU A 353 7.76 4.21 15.19
N VAL A 354 7.19 4.83 14.14
CA VAL A 354 7.34 6.26 13.84
C VAL A 354 6.75 7.12 14.96
N ALA A 355 5.54 6.81 15.43
CA ALA A 355 4.85 7.57 16.46
C ALA A 355 5.60 7.60 17.81
N THR A 356 6.52 6.67 18.03
CA THR A 356 7.23 6.52 19.30
C THR A 356 8.74 6.78 19.21
N LEU A 357 9.24 7.25 18.07
CA LEU A 357 10.63 7.71 17.95
C LEU A 357 10.87 8.90 18.89
N GLU A 358 11.92 8.79 19.70
CA GLU A 358 12.47 9.90 20.46
C GLU A 358 13.63 10.52 19.68
N PHE A 359 13.53 11.79 19.32
CA PHE A 359 14.55 12.48 18.54
C PHE A 359 15.56 13.22 19.44
N HIS A 360 16.85 12.98 19.22
CA HIS A 360 17.93 13.69 19.90
C HIS A 360 18.26 15.00 19.16
N THR A 361 17.42 16.03 19.33
CA THR A 361 17.53 17.29 18.58
C THR A 361 18.85 18.02 18.76
N ASP A 362 19.47 17.91 19.95
CA ASP A 362 20.77 18.52 20.21
C ASP A 362 21.88 17.90 19.36
N ARG A 363 21.87 16.57 19.22
CA ARG A 363 22.82 15.83 18.37
C ARG A 363 22.65 16.19 16.90
N MET A 364 21.41 16.30 16.43
CA MET A 364 21.13 16.70 15.06
C MET A 364 21.54 18.15 14.79
N ALA A 365 21.34 19.05 15.75
CA ALA A 365 21.75 20.44 15.66
C ALA A 365 23.27 20.62 15.65
N GLU A 366 24.01 19.83 16.45
CA GLU A 366 25.47 19.78 16.46
C GLU A 366 26.04 19.45 15.07
N LEU A 367 25.42 18.49 14.37
CA LEU A 367 25.91 17.99 13.09
C LEU A 367 25.43 18.79 11.87
N ALA A 368 24.38 19.59 12.00
CA ALA A 368 23.83 20.38 10.89
C ALA A 368 24.86 21.32 10.21
N PRO A 369 25.71 22.07 10.94
CA PRO A 369 26.73 22.94 10.33
C PRO A 369 28.05 22.22 10.04
N ALA A 370 28.23 20.96 10.47
CA ALA A 370 29.50 20.25 10.39
C ALA A 370 29.93 19.99 8.94
N GLY A 371 31.23 20.12 8.64
CA GLY A 371 31.76 19.93 7.28
C GLY A 371 31.54 21.12 6.36
N PHE A 372 31.41 22.33 6.91
CA PHE A 372 31.24 23.58 6.17
C PHE A 372 30.00 23.60 5.25
N THR A 373 28.92 22.96 5.68
CA THR A 373 27.64 22.86 4.94
C THR A 373 27.05 24.22 4.56
N LEU A 374 27.37 25.26 5.33
CA LEU A 374 26.96 26.65 5.10
C LEU A 374 27.77 27.38 4.00
N ALA A 375 28.78 26.73 3.39
CA ALA A 375 29.56 27.32 2.31
C ALA A 375 28.68 27.61 1.07
N THR A 376 27.68 26.76 0.81
CA THR A 376 26.74 26.96 -0.29
C THR A 376 25.93 28.24 -0.08
N ASP A 377 25.59 28.56 1.17
CA ASP A 377 24.85 29.75 1.53
C ASP A 377 25.65 31.04 1.27
N ILE A 378 26.98 31.01 1.39
CA ILE A 378 27.86 32.11 0.93
C ILE A 378 27.65 32.36 -0.56
N ALA A 379 27.76 31.30 -1.38
CA ALA A 379 27.64 31.43 -2.82
C ALA A 379 26.25 31.95 -3.21
N GLU A 380 25.18 31.39 -2.63
CA GLU A 380 23.80 31.82 -2.87
C GLU A 380 23.55 33.26 -2.40
N TRP A 381 24.14 33.68 -1.28
CA TRP A 381 24.06 35.07 -0.80
C TRP A 381 24.74 36.04 -1.76
N MET A 382 25.93 35.72 -2.25
CA MET A 382 26.64 36.57 -3.22
C MET A 382 25.88 36.67 -4.56
N VAL A 383 25.28 35.57 -5.02
CA VAL A 383 24.43 35.58 -6.22
C VAL A 383 23.25 36.53 -6.06
N ARG A 384 22.64 36.59 -4.87
CA ARG A 384 21.59 37.58 -4.57
C ARG A 384 22.08 39.02 -4.61
N GLN A 385 23.38 39.27 -4.46
CA GLN A 385 24.01 40.58 -4.64
C GLN A 385 24.38 40.89 -6.11
N GLY A 386 24.06 39.99 -7.05
CA GLY A 386 24.35 40.16 -8.48
C GLY A 386 25.68 39.54 -8.94
N ILE A 387 26.37 38.80 -8.06
CA ILE A 387 27.63 38.15 -8.42
C ILE A 387 27.36 36.87 -9.23
N PRO A 388 28.03 36.64 -10.38
CA PRO A 388 27.85 35.41 -11.14
C PRO A 388 28.17 34.16 -10.30
N PHE A 389 27.33 33.12 -10.40
CA PHE A 389 27.45 31.90 -9.59
C PHE A 389 28.85 31.26 -9.61
N ARG A 390 29.52 31.23 -10.77
CA ARG A 390 30.90 30.69 -10.87
C ARG A 390 31.88 31.41 -9.94
N VAL A 391 31.79 32.75 -9.89
CA VAL A 391 32.63 33.58 -9.02
C VAL A 391 32.25 33.36 -7.57
N ALA A 392 30.96 33.38 -7.25
CA ALA A 392 30.46 33.14 -5.90
C ALA A 392 30.88 31.76 -5.34
N HIS A 393 30.88 30.72 -6.18
CA HIS A 393 31.34 29.38 -5.82
C HIS A 393 32.85 29.32 -5.56
N GLU A 394 33.67 29.99 -6.39
CA GLU A 394 35.12 30.11 -6.15
C GLU A 394 35.42 30.82 -4.81
N VAL A 395 34.65 31.88 -4.51
CA VAL A 395 34.74 32.64 -3.25
C VAL A 395 34.31 31.80 -2.04
N ALA A 396 33.21 31.04 -2.15
CA ALA A 396 32.80 30.10 -1.11
C ALA A 396 33.88 29.03 -0.85
N GLY A 397 34.45 28.44 -1.91
CA GLY A 397 35.55 27.48 -1.77
C GLY A 397 36.81 28.07 -1.14
N ALA A 398 37.13 29.34 -1.43
CA ALA A 398 38.22 30.06 -0.77
C ALA A 398 37.92 30.33 0.71
N SER A 399 36.67 30.62 1.06
CA SER A 399 36.23 30.79 2.45
C SER A 399 36.35 29.51 3.26
N VAL A 400 36.00 28.36 2.67
CA VAL A 400 36.21 27.03 3.29
C VAL A 400 37.69 26.80 3.57
N ARG A 401 38.56 26.97 2.57
CA ARG A 401 40.02 26.80 2.76
C ARG A 401 40.57 27.71 3.86
N ALA A 402 40.15 28.97 3.88
CA ALA A 402 40.58 29.94 4.89
C ALA A 402 40.13 29.56 6.31
N ALA A 403 38.95 28.95 6.44
CA ALA A 403 38.41 28.47 7.72
C ALA A 403 39.13 27.19 8.18
N GLU A 404 39.39 26.25 7.27
CA GLU A 404 40.17 25.04 7.53
C GLU A 404 41.58 25.35 8.03
N GLU A 405 42.29 26.24 7.34
CA GLU A 405 43.65 26.66 7.72
C GLU A 405 43.72 27.28 9.12
N ARG A 406 42.62 27.90 9.57
CA ARG A 406 42.50 28.56 10.88
C ARG A 406 41.89 27.66 11.95
N GLY A 407 41.30 26.53 11.57
CA GLY A 407 40.57 25.64 12.49
C GLY A 407 39.31 26.27 13.09
N VAL A 408 38.60 27.11 12.34
CA VAL A 408 37.38 27.82 12.79
C VAL A 408 36.19 27.56 11.86
N GLY A 409 34.97 27.91 12.28
CA GLY A 409 33.79 27.85 11.40
C GLY A 409 33.75 29.01 10.40
N LEU A 410 32.91 28.91 9.35
CA LEU A 410 32.74 30.01 8.38
C LEU A 410 32.26 31.31 9.02
N ALA A 411 31.41 31.21 10.05
CA ALA A 411 30.88 32.36 10.78
C ALA A 411 31.97 33.11 11.59
N ASP A 412 33.05 32.40 11.93
CA ASP A 412 34.14 32.89 12.78
C ASP A 412 35.29 33.53 11.98
N LEU A 413 35.22 33.50 10.65
CA LEU A 413 36.13 34.28 9.81
C LEU A 413 35.93 35.76 10.11
N ASP A 414 37.00 36.50 10.38
CA ASP A 414 36.92 37.95 10.62
C ASP A 414 36.69 38.75 9.33
N ASP A 415 36.24 40.00 9.47
CA ASP A 415 35.92 40.87 8.31
C ASP A 415 37.13 41.13 7.42
N ALA A 416 38.32 41.19 8.01
CA ALA A 416 39.57 41.35 7.25
C ALA A 416 39.83 40.14 6.34
N THR A 417 39.62 38.93 6.85
CA THR A 417 39.74 37.69 6.09
C THR A 417 38.69 37.61 4.99
N LEU A 418 37.41 37.86 5.30
CA LEU A 418 36.33 37.85 4.31
C LEU A 418 36.61 38.86 3.17
N ALA A 419 36.97 40.10 3.51
CA ALA A 419 37.29 41.14 2.53
C ALA A 419 38.53 40.80 1.69
N SER A 420 39.51 40.10 2.25
CA SER A 420 40.70 39.63 1.52
C SER A 420 40.39 38.53 0.50
N ILE A 421 39.33 37.74 0.73
CA ILE A 421 38.89 36.71 -0.22
C ILE A 421 38.12 37.36 -1.36
N SER A 422 37.18 38.27 -1.03
CA SER A 422 36.45 39.06 -2.00
C SER A 422 35.92 40.35 -1.39
N PRO A 423 36.03 41.51 -2.07
CA PRO A 423 35.41 42.75 -1.59
C PRO A 423 33.87 42.68 -1.57
N ASP A 424 33.27 41.74 -2.29
CA ASP A 424 31.82 41.53 -2.33
C ASP A 424 31.31 40.71 -1.11
N LEU A 425 32.21 40.09 -0.33
CA LEU A 425 31.87 39.42 0.94
C LEU A 425 31.76 40.44 2.08
N ARG A 426 30.65 41.16 2.08
CA ARG A 426 30.32 42.11 3.14
C ARG A 426 29.91 41.38 4.44
N PRO A 427 30.01 42.03 5.61
CA PRO A 427 29.73 41.38 6.90
C PRO A 427 28.33 40.75 7.01
N GLU A 428 27.34 41.24 6.26
CA GLU A 428 25.97 40.72 6.23
C GLU A 428 25.87 39.28 5.68
N VAL A 429 26.92 38.73 5.06
CA VAL A 429 26.97 37.30 4.71
C VAL A 429 26.76 36.40 5.95
N ARG A 430 27.10 36.88 7.15
CA ARG A 430 26.91 36.13 8.39
C ARG A 430 25.45 35.85 8.74
N GLU A 431 24.50 36.61 8.18
CA GLU A 431 23.07 36.32 8.34
C GLU A 431 22.71 34.92 7.85
N VAL A 432 23.41 34.40 6.83
CA VAL A 432 23.20 33.05 6.28
C VAL A 432 24.24 32.03 6.75
N LEU A 433 25.22 32.44 7.57
CA LEU A 433 26.22 31.57 8.18
C LEU A 433 25.80 31.04 9.55
N THR A 434 24.50 31.03 9.80
CA THR A 434 23.89 30.30 10.91
C THR A 434 22.98 29.22 10.34
N VAL A 435 22.79 28.11 11.07
CA VAL A 435 21.87 27.04 10.65
C VAL A 435 20.46 27.60 10.42
N ARG A 436 19.99 28.48 11.30
CA ARG A 436 18.67 29.11 11.15
C ARG A 436 18.60 30.02 9.93
N GLY A 437 19.62 30.85 9.70
CA GLY A 437 19.71 31.72 8.53
C GLY A 437 19.68 30.94 7.21
N SER A 438 20.43 29.82 7.14
CA SER A 438 20.41 28.91 6.00
C SER A 438 19.01 28.37 5.72
N ILE A 439 18.35 27.83 6.74
CA ILE A 439 16.99 27.27 6.66
C ILE A 439 15.98 28.32 6.20
N GLU A 440 15.96 29.50 6.83
CA GLU A 440 14.99 30.55 6.52
C GLU A 440 15.20 31.18 5.13
N SER A 441 16.43 31.12 4.60
CA SER A 441 16.70 31.62 3.27
C SER A 441 16.04 30.76 2.16
N ARG A 442 15.65 29.52 2.48
CA ARG A 442 15.03 28.54 1.57
C ARG A 442 13.50 28.61 1.63
N ASN A 443 12.97 29.82 1.46
CA ASN A 443 11.54 30.15 1.61
C ASN A 443 10.72 30.09 0.30
N ALA A 444 11.20 29.34 -0.71
CA ALA A 444 10.39 29.01 -1.88
C ALA A 444 9.40 27.88 -1.53
N GLN A 445 8.36 27.69 -2.35
CA GLN A 445 7.43 26.57 -2.18
C GLN A 445 8.18 25.24 -2.11
N GLY A 446 7.87 24.44 -1.08
CA GLY A 446 8.53 23.16 -0.84
C GLY A 446 9.94 23.27 -0.26
N GLY A 447 10.41 24.48 0.06
CA GLY A 447 11.65 24.69 0.79
C GLY A 447 11.52 24.43 2.29
N THR A 448 12.66 24.39 2.98
CA THR A 448 12.72 24.00 4.40
C THR A 448 12.49 25.15 5.38
N ALA A 449 12.28 26.40 4.93
CA ALA A 449 11.99 27.51 5.84
C ALA A 449 10.74 27.21 6.69
N SER A 450 10.72 27.63 7.96
CA SER A 450 9.65 27.22 8.89
C SER A 450 8.24 27.56 8.38
N VAL A 451 8.07 28.71 7.71
CA VAL A 451 6.77 29.09 7.14
C VAL A 451 6.31 28.16 6.01
N GLN A 452 7.24 27.62 5.22
CA GLN A 452 6.93 26.68 4.13
C GLN A 452 6.61 25.30 4.68
N VAL A 453 7.35 24.84 5.69
CA VAL A 453 7.13 23.54 6.33
C VAL A 453 5.81 23.55 7.11
N ALA A 454 5.49 24.65 7.82
CA ALA A 454 4.18 24.80 8.47
C ALA A 454 3.03 24.76 7.48
N ARG A 455 3.16 25.43 6.32
CA ARG A 455 2.18 25.35 5.23
C ARG A 455 2.06 23.92 4.69
N GLN A 456 3.19 23.26 4.41
CA GLN A 456 3.23 21.88 3.92
C GLN A 456 2.54 20.92 4.90
N LEU A 457 2.81 21.04 6.20
CA LEU A 457 2.17 20.24 7.24
C LEU A 457 0.65 20.45 7.25
N SER A 458 0.20 21.71 7.21
CA SER A 458 -1.24 22.03 7.14
C SER A 458 -1.90 21.42 5.90
N ASP A 459 -1.26 21.50 4.73
CA ASP A 459 -1.76 20.94 3.48
C ASP A 459 -1.84 19.40 3.58
N VAL A 460 -0.81 18.74 4.13
CA VAL A 460 -0.80 17.28 4.36
C VAL A 460 -1.94 16.86 5.28
N ARG A 461 -2.17 17.55 6.41
CA ARG A 461 -3.26 17.23 7.36
C ARG A 461 -4.63 17.36 6.71
N ALA A 462 -4.86 18.42 5.94
CA ALA A 462 -6.10 18.61 5.21
C ALA A 462 -6.32 17.51 4.16
N ASP A 463 -5.26 17.10 3.47
CA ASP A 463 -5.28 16.03 2.49
C ASP A 463 -5.61 14.67 3.12
N VAL A 464 -4.98 14.34 4.24
CA VAL A 464 -5.24 13.12 5.03
C VAL A 464 -6.70 13.07 5.49
N ALA A 465 -7.21 14.15 6.08
CA ALA A 465 -8.59 14.21 6.56
C ALA A 465 -9.60 13.98 5.41
N ARG A 466 -9.36 14.60 4.24
CA ARG A 466 -10.20 14.40 3.05
C ARG A 466 -10.15 12.95 2.58
N ARG A 467 -8.95 12.40 2.38
CA ARG A 467 -8.76 11.02 1.90
C ARG A 467 -9.34 10.00 2.88
N ARG A 468 -9.15 10.18 4.19
CA ARG A 468 -9.72 9.29 5.20
C ARG A 468 -11.24 9.26 5.11
N ALA A 469 -11.89 10.43 4.99
CA ALA A 469 -13.32 10.50 4.77
C ALA A 469 -13.75 9.79 3.47
N GLU A 470 -12.97 9.91 2.39
CA GLU A 470 -13.25 9.23 1.11
C GLU A 470 -13.15 7.70 1.23
N TRP A 471 -12.07 7.19 1.82
CA TRP A 471 -11.76 5.77 1.95
C TRP A 471 -12.53 5.04 3.07
N SER A 472 -13.06 5.78 4.05
CA SER A 472 -13.95 5.24 5.09
C SER A 472 -15.42 5.16 4.67
N ARG A 473 -15.81 5.68 3.48
CA ARG A 473 -17.19 5.53 3.00
C ARG A 473 -17.48 4.07 2.62
N GLY A 474 -18.61 3.56 3.09
CA GLY A 474 -19.05 2.18 2.81
C GLY A 474 -18.30 1.11 3.59
N VAL A 475 -17.67 1.46 4.72
CA VAL A 475 -17.14 0.49 5.69
C VAL A 475 -18.30 -0.17 6.44
N GLU A 476 -19.01 -1.05 5.74
CA GLU A 476 -19.59 -2.24 6.33
C GLU A 476 -18.64 -3.38 5.97
N THR A 477 -17.46 -3.43 6.61
CA THR A 477 -16.63 -4.62 6.51
C THR A 477 -17.46 -5.77 7.06
N PRO A 478 -17.73 -6.85 6.32
CA PRO A 478 -18.13 -8.09 6.96
C PRO A 478 -16.95 -8.44 7.87
N THR A 479 -17.13 -8.28 9.17
CA THR A 479 -16.21 -8.82 10.18
C THR A 479 -16.07 -10.30 9.87
N ILE A 480 -14.87 -10.71 9.46
CA ILE A 480 -14.47 -12.12 9.42
C ILE A 480 -14.04 -12.48 10.84
#